data_AF-A0A6M0L405-F1
#
_entry.id   AF-A0A6M0L405-F1
#
_cell.length_a   1.000
_cell.length_b   1.000
_cell.length_c   1.000
_cell.angle_alpha   90.00
_cell.angle_beta   90.00
_cell.angle_gamma   90.00
#
_symmetry.space_group_name_H-M   'P 1'
#
loop_
_entity.id
_entity.type
_entity.pdbx_description
1 polymer ?
#
loop_
_entity_poly.entity_id
_entity_poly.type
_entity_poly.pdbx_seq_one_letter_code
_entity_poly.pdbx_strand_id
1 'polypeptide(L)' 'MQTIRLDINNHNIFNTIMDFLNNLPQHEFKVKVEKKPVVAKRKKLRAISLKTKGFKFDRNEANER' A
#
# COMPACT_ATOMS: atom_id res chain seq x y z
N MET A 1 27.53 11.72 12.24
CA MET A 1 26.82 10.46 11.90
C MET A 1 26.47 10.49 10.43
N GLN A 2 26.97 9.54 9.64
CA GLN A 2 26.58 9.40 8.23
C GLN A 2 25.47 8.34 8.16
N THR A 3 24.44 8.60 7.36
CA THR A 3 23.28 7.70 7.24
C THR A 3 23.09 7.34 5.78
N ILE A 4 23.08 6.05 5.46
CA ILE A 4 22.86 5.56 4.10
C ILE A 4 21.40 5.12 4.00
N ARG A 5 20.66 5.67 3.02
CA ARG A 5 19.30 5.21 2.67
C ARG A 5 19.36 4.53 1.31
N LEU A 6 18.91 3.28 1.26
CA LEU A 6 18.85 2.48 0.05
C LEU A 6 17.37 2.22 -0.29
N ASP A 7 16.90 2.71 -1.43
CA ASP A 7 15.61 2.33 -1.98
C ASP A 7 15.80 1.10 -2.88
N ILE A 8 15.31 -0.04 -2.43
CA ILE A 8 15.45 -1.32 -3.13
C ILE A 8 14.15 -1.61 -3.88
N ASN A 9 14.20 -1.50 -5.20
CA ASN A 9 13.04 -1.73 -6.08
C ASN A 9 12.83 -3.22 -6.42
N ASN A 10 13.79 -4.08 -6.10
CA ASN A 10 13.76 -5.50 -6.45
C ASN A 10 13.80 -6.37 -5.17
N HIS A 11 12.76 -7.20 -4.99
CA HIS A 11 12.63 -8.02 -3.79
C HIS A 11 13.80 -9.00 -3.57
N ASN A 12 14.43 -9.50 -4.62
CA ASN A 12 15.54 -10.45 -4.48
C ASN A 12 16.83 -9.80 -3.97
N ILE A 13 17.05 -8.53 -4.32
CA ILE A 13 18.27 -7.78 -3.93
C ILE A 13 18.30 -7.51 -2.42
N PHE A 14 17.13 -7.44 -1.77
CA PHE A 14 17.07 -7.25 -0.32
C PHE A 14 17.82 -8.34 0.44
N ASN A 15 17.64 -9.61 0.06
CA ASN A 15 18.30 -10.74 0.71
C ASN A 15 19.82 -10.68 0.50
N THR A 16 20.26 -10.39 -0.73
CA THR A 16 21.69 -10.24 -1.06
C THR A 16 22.38 -9.14 -0.26
N ILE A 17 21.71 -7.99 -0.09
CA ILE A 17 22.24 -6.88 0.72
C ILE A 17 22.31 -7.30 2.19
N MET A 18 21.28 -8.01 2.69
CA MET A 18 21.28 -8.48 4.07
C MET A 18 22.42 -9.47 4.33
N ASP A 19 22.67 -10.40 3.40
CA ASP A 19 23.78 -11.37 3.50
C ASP A 19 25.14 -10.67 3.48
N PHE A 20 25.31 -9.66 2.62
CA PHE A 20 26.51 -8.83 2.61
C PHE A 20 26.73 -8.11 3.95
N LEU A 21 25.68 -7.49 4.49
CA LEU A 21 25.73 -6.78 5.78
C LEU A 21 26.02 -7.73 6.95
N ASN A 22 25.57 -8.99 6.88
CA ASN A 22 25.83 -9.99 7.90
C ASN A 22 27.29 -10.49 7.89
N ASN A 23 27.94 -10.50 6.74
CA ASN A 23 29.33 -10.95 6.56
C ASN A 23 30.37 -9.88 6.90
N LEU A 24 29.92 -8.64 7.09
CA LEU A 24 30.79 -7.54 7.45
C LEU A 24 31.18 -7.63 8.95
N PRO A 25 32.41 -7.27 9.35
CA PRO A 25 32.88 -7.29 10.73
C PRO A 25 32.03 -6.45 11.72
N GLN A 26 31.17 -7.11 12.52
CA GLN A 26 30.14 -6.46 13.35
C GLN A 26 30.63 -5.48 14.43
N HIS A 27 31.94 -5.36 14.64
CA HIS A 27 32.51 -4.40 15.60
C HIS A 27 32.52 -2.96 15.05
N GLU A 28 32.39 -2.77 13.73
CA GLU A 28 32.48 -1.45 13.09
C GLU A 28 31.11 -0.84 12.73
N PHE A 29 30.03 -1.62 12.71
CA PHE A 29 28.71 -1.14 12.27
C PHE A 29 27.55 -1.86 12.95
N LYS A 30 26.46 -1.11 13.10
CA LYS A 30 25.21 -1.57 13.68
C LYS A 30 24.10 -1.51 12.64
N VAL A 31 23.59 -2.67 12.24
CA VAL A 31 22.46 -2.78 11.31
C VAL A 31 21.15 -2.55 12.08
N LYS A 32 20.31 -1.64 11.61
CA LYS A 32 18.93 -1.46 12.09
C LYS A 32 17.98 -1.60 10.91
N VAL A 33 17.07 -2.57 10.97
CA VAL A 33 16.03 -2.77 9.96
C VAL A 33 14.75 -2.12 10.44
N GLU A 34 14.39 -0.99 9.85
CA GLU A 34 13.11 -0.31 10.11
C GLU A 34 12.09 -0.73 9.06
N LYS A 35 11.18 -1.66 9.41
CA LYS A 35 10.03 -1.96 8.57
C LYS A 35 9.05 -0.79 8.67
N LYS A 36 8.95 0.03 7.62
CA LYS A 36 7.87 1.02 7.53
C LYS A 36 6.53 0.27 7.57
N PRO A 37 5.65 0.52 8.54
CA PRO A 37 4.31 -0.04 8.50
C PRO A 37 3.62 0.50 7.25
N VAL A 38 3.28 -0.38 6.32
CA VAL A 38 2.43 -0.04 5.18
C VAL A 38 1.03 0.16 5.74
N VAL A 39 0.74 1.37 6.21
CA VAL A 39 -0.60 1.74 6.64
C VAL A 39 -1.45 1.81 5.38
N ALA A 40 -2.17 0.73 5.09
CA ALA A 40 -3.19 0.72 4.05
C ALA A 40 -4.25 1.75 4.41
N LYS A 41 -4.13 2.98 3.89
CA LYS A 41 -5.14 4.01 4.05
C LYS A 41 -6.41 3.49 3.38
N ARG A 42 -7.44 3.17 4.17
CA ARG A 42 -8.77 2.83 3.66
C ARG A 42 -9.24 4.01 2.79
N LYS A 43 -9.28 3.82 1.47
CA LYS A 43 -9.87 4.79 0.55
C LYS A 43 -11.35 4.91 0.91
N LYS A 44 -11.81 6.10 1.30
CA LYS A 44 -13.25 6.38 1.44
C LYS A 44 -13.88 6.22 0.06
N LEU A 45 -14.75 5.22 -0.09
CA LEU A 45 -15.61 5.09 -1.26
C LEU A 45 -16.49 6.35 -1.31
N ARG A 46 -16.37 7.12 -2.39
CA ARG A 46 -17.28 8.25 -2.63
C ARG A 46 -18.61 7.63 -3.07
N ALA A 47 -19.65 7.78 -2.25
CA ALA A 47 -20.99 7.40 -2.66
C ALA A 47 -21.34 8.17 -3.94
N ILE A 48 -21.65 7.45 -5.02
CA ILE A 48 -22.18 8.05 -6.24
C ILE A 48 -23.62 8.45 -5.88
N SER A 49 -23.83 9.74 -5.62
CA SER A 49 -25.18 10.28 -5.50
C SER A 49 -25.82 10.25 -6.89
N LEU A 50 -26.62 9.22 -7.15
CA LEU A 50 -27.50 9.18 -8.30
C LEU A 50 -28.54 10.28 -8.09
N LYS A 51 -28.51 11.31 -8.94
CA LYS A 51 -29.51 12.39 -8.93
C LYS A 51 -30.84 11.80 -9.39
N THR A 52 -31.67 11.33 -8.46
CA THR A 52 -33.02 10.82 -8.72
C THR A 52 -34.08 11.92 -8.78
N LYS A 53 -33.69 13.20 -8.96
CA LYS A 53 -34.66 14.28 -9.16
C LYS A 53 -35.42 14.03 -10.47
N GLY A 54 -36.63 13.48 -10.36
CA GLY A 54 -37.50 13.15 -11.47
C GLY A 54 -37.72 11.65 -11.70
N PHE A 55 -37.04 10.76 -10.97
CA PHE A 55 -37.33 9.33 -11.06
C PHE A 55 -38.65 9.02 -10.36
N LYS A 56 -39.70 8.77 -11.13
CA LYS A 56 -40.95 8.16 -10.65
C LYS A 56 -40.90 6.71 -11.08
N PHE A 57 -40.91 5.82 -10.10
CA PHE A 57 -41.04 4.39 -10.34
C PHE A 57 -42.47 4.12 -10.83
N ASP A 58 -42.63 3.80 -12.11
CA ASP A 58 -43.91 3.37 -12.66
C ASP A 58 -44.13 1.89 -12.36
N ARG A 59 -45.10 1.60 -11.48
CA ARG A 59 -45.44 0.22 -11.09
C ARG A 59 -46.12 -0.55 -12.21
N ASN A 60 -46.77 0.14 -13.15
CA ASN A 60 -47.51 -0.52 -14.20
C ASN A 60 -46.54 -1.08 -15.24
N GLU A 61 -45.58 -0.28 -15.69
CA GLU A 61 -44.51 -0.72 -16.61
C GLU A 61 -43.66 -1.88 -16.03
N ALA A 62 -43.42 -1.88 -14.72
CA ALA A 62 -42.64 -2.92 -14.06
C ALA A 62 -43.38 -4.28 -13.93
N ASN A 63 -44.72 -4.27 -13.91
CA ASN A 63 -45.54 -5.48 -13.78
C ASN A 63 -45.94 -6.07 -15.16
N GLU A 64 -45.66 -5.38 -16.26
CA GLU A 64 -45.89 -5.86 -17.63
C GLU A 64 -44.76 -6.76 -18.18
N ARG A 65 -43.72 -7.01 -17.38
CA ARG A 65 -42.61 -7.94 -17.69
C ARG A 65 -42.63 -9.15 -16.75
#